data_AF-A0A4Q1SZ22-F1
#
_entry.id   AF-A0A4Q1SZ22-F1
#
_cell.length_a   1.000
_cell.length_b   1.000
_cell.length_c   1.000
_cell.angle_alpha   90.00
_cell.angle_beta   90.00
_cell.angle_gamma   90.00
#
_symmetry.space_group_name_H-M   'P 1'
#
loop_
_entity.id
_entity.type
_entity.pdbx_description
1 polymer ?
#
loop_
_entity_poly.entity_id
_entity_poly.type
_entity_poly.pdbx_seq_one_letter_code
_entity_poly.pdbx_strand_id
1 'polypeptide(L)'
;MSKKKKSITPRRKRYNQQARLQNARSWISKYEGKNIVKGYSQWFGVDLLCAMKELEMLGYHIDESYRQQVKHSLKALQEHRRKRKEKKLEQRQILVESFGDDTFFFIAGYTSNGVPFGITPEEMERVKEGHYGFEDDELPF
;
A
#
# COMPACT_ATOMS: atom_id res chain seq x y z
N MET A 1 18.19 -33.17 -8.34
CA MET A 1 17.56 -32.00 -8.99
C MET A 1 16.41 -31.48 -8.12
N SER A 2 16.46 -30.22 -7.68
CA SER A 2 15.41 -29.63 -6.83
C SER A 2 14.15 -29.35 -7.65
N LYS A 3 12.99 -29.86 -7.20
CA LYS A 3 11.69 -29.56 -7.81
C LYS A 3 11.33 -28.09 -7.54
N LYS A 4 11.19 -27.28 -8.59
CA LYS A 4 10.72 -25.89 -8.46
C LYS A 4 9.33 -25.85 -7.81
N LYS A 5 9.17 -25.04 -6.77
CA LYS A 5 7.88 -24.81 -6.09
C LYS A 5 6.85 -24.27 -7.09
N LYS A 6 5.64 -24.83 -7.09
CA LYS A 6 4.54 -24.35 -7.95
C LYS A 6 4.09 -22.97 -7.48
N SER A 7 3.97 -22.03 -8.41
CA SER A 7 3.41 -20.69 -8.12
C SER A 7 1.94 -20.81 -7.70
N ILE A 8 1.58 -20.12 -6.62
CA ILE A 8 0.21 -20.03 -6.07
C ILE A 8 -0.71 -19.26 -7.05
N THR A 9 -0.14 -18.39 -7.89
CA THR A 9 -0.91 -17.58 -8.84
C THR A 9 -1.52 -18.46 -9.95
N PRO A 10 -2.84 -18.38 -10.21
CA PRO A 10 -3.47 -19.12 -11.29
C PRO A 10 -2.75 -18.91 -12.62
N ARG A 11 -2.55 -19.99 -13.39
CA ARG A 11 -1.80 -19.96 -14.66
C ARG A 11 -2.32 -18.87 -15.62
N ARG A 12 -3.65 -18.72 -15.71
CA ARG A 12 -4.30 -17.71 -16.56
C ARG A 12 -3.89 -16.26 -16.28
N LYS A 13 -3.50 -15.95 -15.03
CA LYS A 13 -3.02 -14.60 -14.64
C LYS A 13 -1.54 -14.37 -14.95
N ARG A 14 -0.86 -15.37 -15.48
CA ARG A 14 0.57 -15.33 -15.84
C ARG A 14 0.78 -15.44 -17.36
N TYR A 15 -0.29 -15.35 -18.14
CA TYR A 15 -0.21 -15.37 -19.59
C TYR A 15 0.44 -14.10 -20.12
N ASN A 16 1.27 -14.25 -21.16
CA ASN A 16 1.69 -13.14 -22.00
C ASN A 16 0.50 -12.65 -22.86
N GLN A 17 0.66 -11.52 -23.53
CA GLN A 17 -0.42 -10.91 -24.31
C GLN A 17 -0.97 -11.84 -25.41
N GLN A 18 -0.11 -12.52 -26.16
CA GLN A 18 -0.53 -13.44 -27.22
C GLN A 18 -1.38 -14.60 -26.66
N ALA A 19 -0.93 -15.22 -25.57
CA ALA A 19 -1.67 -16.28 -24.92
C ALA A 19 -3.01 -15.79 -24.37
N ARG A 20 -3.07 -14.54 -23.84
CA ARG A 20 -4.35 -13.92 -23.44
C ARG A 20 -5.28 -13.75 -24.62
N LEU A 21 -4.82 -13.19 -25.74
CA LEU A 21 -5.65 -12.99 -26.94
C LEU A 21 -6.17 -14.31 -27.53
N GLN A 22 -5.36 -15.37 -27.55
CA GLN A 22 -5.78 -16.70 -27.98
C GLN A 22 -6.86 -17.29 -27.07
N ASN A 23 -6.66 -17.22 -25.74
CA ASN A 23 -7.59 -17.77 -24.75
C ASN A 23 -8.81 -16.86 -24.53
N ALA A 24 -8.72 -15.58 -24.88
CA ALA A 24 -9.80 -14.62 -24.69
C ALA A 24 -11.02 -14.99 -25.52
N ARG A 25 -10.83 -15.45 -26.76
CA ARG A 25 -11.95 -15.82 -27.64
C ARG A 25 -12.88 -16.85 -27.00
N SER A 26 -12.31 -17.91 -26.41
CA SER A 26 -13.07 -18.96 -25.75
C SER A 26 -13.59 -18.56 -24.37
N TRP A 27 -12.95 -17.59 -23.71
CA TRP A 27 -13.44 -17.04 -22.46
C TRP A 27 -14.62 -16.09 -22.68
N ILE A 28 -14.57 -15.24 -23.70
CA ILE A 28 -15.62 -14.26 -24.01
C ILE A 28 -16.93 -14.97 -24.40
N SER A 29 -16.86 -16.06 -25.16
CA SER A 29 -18.07 -16.84 -25.49
C SER A 29 -18.78 -17.45 -24.28
N LYS A 30 -18.07 -17.59 -23.15
CA LYS A 30 -18.60 -18.11 -21.88
C LYS A 30 -18.86 -17.02 -20.85
N TYR A 31 -18.63 -15.75 -21.20
CA TYR A 31 -18.71 -14.65 -20.25
C TYR A 31 -20.13 -14.09 -20.19
N GLU A 32 -20.77 -14.23 -19.04
CA GLU A 32 -22.17 -13.79 -18.80
C GLU A 32 -22.27 -12.49 -17.99
N GLY A 33 -21.13 -11.86 -17.67
CA GLY A 33 -21.12 -10.66 -16.84
C GLY A 33 -21.47 -9.38 -17.59
N LYS A 34 -21.97 -8.37 -16.87
CA LYS A 34 -22.39 -7.07 -17.45
C LYS A 34 -21.23 -6.27 -18.05
N ASN A 35 -20.05 -6.29 -17.43
CA ASN A 35 -18.91 -5.47 -17.85
C ASN A 35 -17.74 -6.36 -18.29
N ILE A 36 -17.67 -6.58 -19.61
CA ILE A 36 -16.64 -7.40 -20.26
C ILE A 36 -15.21 -6.92 -19.96
N VAL A 37 -14.97 -5.61 -19.89
CA VAL A 37 -13.64 -5.04 -19.59
C VAL A 37 -13.19 -5.41 -18.18
N LYS A 38 -14.09 -5.25 -17.20
CA LYS A 38 -13.82 -5.63 -15.80
C LYS A 38 -13.66 -7.14 -15.66
N GLY A 39 -14.51 -7.91 -16.32
CA GLY A 39 -14.40 -9.38 -16.35
C GLY A 39 -13.06 -9.84 -16.90
N TYR A 40 -12.63 -9.24 -18.01
CA TYR A 40 -11.38 -9.57 -18.69
C TYR A 40 -10.17 -9.26 -17.80
N SER A 41 -10.15 -8.05 -17.23
CA SER A 41 -9.14 -7.59 -16.28
C SER A 41 -9.00 -8.56 -15.10
N GLN A 42 -10.12 -8.97 -14.49
CA GLN A 42 -10.10 -9.88 -13.34
C GLN A 42 -9.68 -11.30 -13.70
N TRP A 43 -10.13 -11.81 -14.84
CA TRP A 43 -9.85 -13.17 -15.29
C TRP A 43 -8.37 -13.37 -15.61
N PHE A 44 -7.80 -12.45 -16.40
CA PHE A 44 -6.41 -12.50 -16.86
C PHE A 44 -5.44 -11.73 -15.95
N GLY A 45 -5.92 -10.98 -14.95
CA GLY A 45 -5.08 -10.25 -14.01
C GLY A 45 -4.36 -9.05 -14.63
N VAL A 46 -5.01 -8.34 -15.55
CA VAL A 46 -4.46 -7.16 -16.24
C VAL A 46 -5.19 -5.88 -15.82
N ASP A 47 -4.58 -4.72 -16.06
CA ASP A 47 -5.23 -3.43 -15.83
C ASP A 47 -6.38 -3.18 -16.80
N LEU A 48 -7.36 -2.35 -16.40
CA LEU A 48 -8.53 -2.02 -17.22
C LEU A 48 -8.15 -1.44 -18.59
N LEU A 49 -7.14 -0.57 -18.66
CA LEU A 49 -6.68 -0.01 -19.94
C LEU A 49 -6.06 -1.08 -20.85
N CYS A 50 -5.41 -2.10 -20.27
CA CYS A 50 -4.86 -3.21 -21.04
C CYS A 50 -5.99 -4.12 -21.54
N ALA A 51 -6.98 -4.40 -20.69
CA ALA A 51 -8.17 -5.15 -21.07
C ALA A 51 -8.93 -4.45 -22.21
N MET A 52 -9.09 -3.13 -22.15
CA MET A 52 -9.74 -2.36 -23.22
C MET A 52 -9.04 -2.53 -24.56
N LYS A 53 -7.72 -2.29 -24.60
CA LYS A 53 -6.92 -2.46 -25.82
C LYS A 53 -6.99 -3.89 -26.38
N GLU A 54 -6.93 -4.89 -25.51
CA GLU A 54 -6.97 -6.29 -25.92
C GLU A 54 -8.34 -6.70 -26.46
N LEU A 55 -9.42 -6.17 -25.88
CA LEU A 55 -10.78 -6.35 -26.38
C LEU A 55 -10.99 -5.64 -27.73
N GLU A 56 -10.44 -4.42 -27.92
CA GLU A 56 -10.43 -3.72 -29.21
C GLU A 56 -9.70 -4.53 -30.29
N MET A 57 -8.54 -5.12 -29.97
CA MET A 57 -7.81 -6.01 -30.89
C MET A 57 -8.58 -7.28 -31.25
N LEU A 58 -9.53 -7.71 -30.39
CA LEU A 58 -10.42 -8.83 -30.67
C LEU A 58 -11.70 -8.42 -31.42
N GLY A 59 -11.85 -7.12 -31.73
CA GLY A 59 -12.97 -6.56 -32.49
C GLY A 59 -14.11 -6.00 -31.63
N TYR A 60 -13.95 -5.90 -30.31
CA TYR A 60 -14.96 -5.30 -29.44
C TYR A 60 -14.80 -3.78 -29.40
N HIS A 61 -15.85 -3.06 -29.80
CA HIS A 61 -15.86 -1.61 -29.69
C HIS A 61 -16.14 -1.19 -28.25
N ILE A 62 -15.24 -0.40 -27.68
CA ILE A 62 -15.38 0.18 -26.35
C ILE A 62 -15.59 1.68 -26.51
N ASP A 63 -16.58 2.19 -25.79
CA ASP A 63 -16.91 3.60 -25.81
C ASP A 63 -15.74 4.47 -25.31
N GLU A 64 -15.41 5.52 -26.08
CA GLU A 64 -14.27 6.39 -25.77
C GLU A 64 -14.51 7.18 -24.47
N SER A 65 -15.76 7.54 -24.16
CA SER A 65 -16.07 8.25 -22.90
C SER A 65 -15.78 7.35 -21.69
N TYR A 66 -16.12 6.06 -21.78
CA TYR A 66 -15.78 5.08 -20.75
C TYR A 66 -14.26 4.93 -20.59
N ARG A 67 -13.53 4.84 -21.70
CA ARG A 67 -12.06 4.79 -21.70
C ARG A 67 -11.45 6.02 -21.04
N GLN A 68 -11.96 7.22 -21.31
CA GLN A 68 -11.52 8.46 -20.68
C GLN A 68 -11.83 8.46 -19.18
N GLN A 69 -13.04 8.06 -18.76
CA GLN A 69 -13.42 7.96 -17.36
C GLN A 69 -12.46 7.05 -16.57
N VAL A 70 -12.10 5.89 -17.13
CA VAL A 70 -11.13 4.98 -16.52
C VAL A 70 -9.74 5.63 -16.40
N LYS A 71 -9.26 6.33 -17.43
CA LYS A 71 -7.97 7.06 -17.36
C LYS A 71 -7.99 8.12 -16.27
N HIS A 72 -9.04 8.93 -16.18
CA HIS A 72 -9.18 9.94 -15.14
C HIS A 72 -9.19 9.33 -13.73
N SER A 73 -9.95 8.25 -13.54
CA SER A 73 -10.01 7.54 -12.26
C SER A 73 -8.66 6.98 -11.83
N LEU A 74 -7.92 6.36 -12.75
CA LEU A 74 -6.57 5.85 -12.49
C LEU A 74 -5.59 6.96 -12.11
N LYS A 75 -5.64 8.11 -12.80
CA LYS A 75 -4.82 9.28 -12.49
C LYS A 75 -5.14 9.83 -11.10
N ALA A 76 -6.42 10.00 -10.76
CA ALA A 76 -6.85 10.46 -9.44
C ALA A 76 -6.38 9.51 -8.32
N LEU A 77 -6.47 8.19 -8.54
CA LEU A 77 -5.99 7.19 -7.59
C LEU A 77 -4.47 7.29 -7.39
N GLN A 78 -3.71 7.50 -8.46
CA GLN A 78 -2.26 7.67 -8.40
C GLN A 78 -1.89 8.93 -7.61
N GLU A 79 -2.54 10.07 -7.88
CA GLU A 79 -2.32 11.32 -7.16
C GLU A 79 -2.67 11.18 -5.68
N HIS A 80 -3.80 10.55 -5.36
CA HIS A 80 -4.19 10.30 -3.97
C HIS A 80 -3.19 9.41 -3.23
N ARG A 81 -2.66 8.36 -3.88
CA ARG A 81 -1.59 7.52 -3.32
C ARG A 81 -0.31 8.32 -3.10
N ARG A 82 0.04 9.22 -4.03
CA ARG A 82 1.21 10.10 -3.89
C ARG A 82 1.06 11.04 -2.69
N LYS A 83 -0.06 11.76 -2.60
CA LYS A 83 -0.38 12.66 -1.48
C LYS A 83 -0.37 11.93 -0.13
N ARG A 84 -0.90 10.71 -0.06
CA ARG A 84 -0.84 9.89 1.16
C ARG A 84 0.59 9.52 1.56
N LYS A 85 1.46 9.21 0.60
CA LYS A 85 2.88 8.95 0.87
C LYS A 85 3.61 10.21 1.34
N GLU A 86 3.35 11.34 0.69
CA GLU A 86 3.90 12.65 1.06
C GLU A 86 3.51 13.01 2.50
N LYS A 87 2.22 12.95 2.85
CA LYS A 87 1.75 13.20 4.22
C LYS A 87 2.36 12.27 5.25
N LYS A 88 2.53 10.98 4.92
CA LYS A 88 3.16 10.01 5.84
C LYS A 88 4.64 10.33 6.05
N LEU A 89 5.32 10.83 5.02
CA LEU A 89 6.72 11.26 5.12
C LEU A 89 6.83 12.54 5.95
N GLU A 90 5.98 13.53 5.69
CA GLU A 90 5.90 14.78 6.45
C GLU A 90 5.61 14.53 7.93
N GLN A 91 4.64 13.67 8.26
CA GLN A 91 4.37 13.26 9.64
C GLN A 91 5.58 12.61 10.32
N ARG A 92 6.32 11.78 9.58
CA ARG A 92 7.56 11.18 10.09
C ARG A 92 8.64 12.25 10.31
N GLN A 93 8.74 13.26 9.44
CA GLN A 93 9.70 14.36 9.60
C GLN A 93 9.35 15.22 10.81
N ILE A 94 8.10 15.64 10.95
CA ILE A 94 7.60 16.40 12.12
C ILE A 94 7.88 15.62 13.42
N LEU A 95 7.65 14.32 13.42
CA LEU A 95 7.95 13.46 14.56
C LEU A 95 9.45 13.47 14.92
N VAL A 96 10.32 13.38 13.91
CA VAL A 96 11.78 13.43 14.13
C VAL A 96 12.21 14.81 14.64
N GLU A 97 11.62 15.90 14.14
CA GLU A 97 11.92 17.26 14.59
C GLU A 97 11.41 17.52 16.02
N SER A 98 10.19 17.07 16.34
CA SER A 98 9.54 17.30 17.63
C SER A 98 10.15 16.49 18.77
N PHE A 99 10.80 15.35 18.48
CA PHE A 99 11.43 14.47 19.45
C PHE A 99 12.91 14.23 19.13
N GLY A 100 13.58 15.25 18.56
CA GLY A 100 14.95 15.19 18.05
C GLY A 100 15.99 14.76 19.09
N ASP A 101 17.25 14.66 18.65
CA ASP A 101 18.37 14.06 19.39
C ASP A 101 18.64 14.65 20.80
N ASP A 102 18.18 15.87 21.09
CA ASP A 102 18.35 16.51 22.40
C ASP A 102 17.21 16.23 23.39
N THR A 103 16.09 15.64 22.94
CA THR A 103 14.91 15.39 23.80
C THR A 103 15.15 14.23 24.75
N PHE A 104 15.84 13.19 24.27
CA PHE A 104 16.09 11.97 25.02
C PHE A 104 17.59 11.67 25.02
N PHE A 105 18.15 11.44 26.20
CA PHE A 105 19.50 10.89 26.35
C PHE A 105 19.57 9.45 25.80
N PHE A 106 18.48 8.68 25.94
CA PHE A 106 18.37 7.32 25.41
C PHE A 106 16.92 6.97 25.04
N ILE A 107 16.67 6.62 23.78
CA ILE A 107 15.36 6.13 23.33
C ILE A 107 15.26 4.62 23.57
N ALA A 108 14.40 4.20 24.48
CA ALA A 108 14.17 2.80 24.81
C ALA A 108 13.31 2.09 23.74
N GLY A 109 12.50 2.83 22.99
CA GLY A 109 11.72 2.29 21.89
C GLY A 109 10.74 3.28 21.27
N TYR A 110 9.90 2.77 20.37
CA TYR A 110 8.82 3.50 19.72
C TYR A 110 7.49 2.81 20.00
N THR A 111 6.46 3.59 20.31
CA THR A 111 5.09 3.10 20.41
C THR A 111 4.56 2.63 19.05
N SER A 112 3.42 1.92 19.02
CA SER A 112 2.78 1.49 17.75
C SER A 112 2.45 2.65 16.80
N ASN A 113 2.25 3.85 17.35
CA ASN A 113 1.99 5.07 16.61
C ASN A 113 3.27 5.83 16.23
N GLY A 114 4.44 5.29 16.55
CA GLY A 114 5.73 5.87 16.19
C GLY A 114 6.22 6.96 17.14
N VAL A 115 5.56 7.22 18.27
CA VAL A 115 6.07 8.17 19.28
C VAL A 115 7.23 7.52 20.04
N PRO A 116 8.43 8.15 20.08
CA PRO A 116 9.56 7.64 20.86
C PRO A 116 9.30 7.81 22.36
N PHE A 117 9.81 6.88 23.16
CA PHE A 117 9.88 7.02 24.62
C PHE A 117 11.24 6.55 25.10
N GLY A 118 11.74 7.16 26.17
CA GLY A 118 13.13 7.04 26.58
C GLY A 118 13.42 7.80 27.86
N ILE A 119 14.70 7.87 28.21
CA ILE A 119 15.24 8.62 29.34
C ILE A 119 15.68 9.99 28.84
N THR A 120 15.21 11.05 29.49
CA THR A 120 15.65 12.44 29.24
C THR A 120 16.99 12.72 29.93
N PRO A 121 17.79 13.72 29.48
CA PRO A 121 19.03 14.08 30.15
C PRO A 121 18.86 14.40 31.64
N GLU A 122 17.80 15.13 32.01
CA GLU A 122 17.50 15.49 33.40
C GLU A 122 17.19 14.26 34.27
N GLU A 123 16.43 13.30 33.74
CA GLU A 123 16.16 12.04 34.45
C GLU A 123 17.45 11.23 34.66
N MET A 124 18.36 11.25 33.70
CA MET A 124 19.67 10.62 33.85
C MET A 124 20.56 11.35 34.87
N GLU A 125 20.46 12.67 34.99
CA GLU A 125 21.15 13.44 36.03
C GLU A 125 20.59 13.13 37.43
N ARG A 126 19.27 13.12 37.61
CA ARG A 126 18.61 12.72 38.87
C ARG A 126 19.03 11.33 39.34
N VAL A 127 19.13 10.38 38.41
CA VAL A 127 19.60 9.01 38.69
C VAL A 127 21.09 8.99 39.06
N LYS A 128 21.94 9.79 38.41
CA LYS A 128 23.39 9.91 38.75
C LYS A 128 23.59 10.51 40.14
N GLU A 129 22.75 11.47 40.54
CA GLU A 129 22.80 12.13 41.83
C GLU A 129 22.25 11.27 42.98
N GLY A 130 21.81 10.04 42.69
CA GLY A 130 21.36 9.08 43.70
C GLY A 130 19.93 9.33 44.19
N HIS A 131 19.17 10.20 43.52
CA HIS A 131 17.79 10.52 43.87
C HIS A 131 16.82 9.45 43.31
N TYR A 132 16.88 8.24 43.88
CA TYR A 132 15.87 7.20 43.61
C TYR A 132 14.66 7.42 44.52
N GLY A 133 13.71 8.25 44.08
CA GLY A 133 12.45 8.47 44.77
C GLY A 133 11.35 8.77 43.77
N PHE A 134 10.38 7.85 43.65
CA PHE A 134 9.01 8.22 43.33
C PHE A 134 8.54 8.94 44.61
N GLU A 135 8.26 10.25 44.54
CA GLU A 135 7.53 10.89 45.62
C GLU A 135 6.19 10.15 45.69
N ASP A 136 6.04 9.28 46.69
CA ASP A 136 4.77 8.70 47.06
C ASP A 136 3.90 9.86 47.55
N ASP A 137 3.32 10.61 46.61
CA ASP A 137 2.17 11.46 46.88
C ASP A 137 1.10 10.54 47.44
N GLU A 138 0.96 10.58 48.76
CA GLU A 138 -0.06 9.89 49.55
C GLU A 138 -1.41 9.97 48.81
N LEU A 139 -1.84 8.88 48.18
CA LEU A 139 -3.19 8.77 47.66
C LEU A 139 -4.14 8.75 48.88
N PRO A 140 -5.00 9.77 49.07
CA PRO A 140 -5.95 9.73 50.16
C PRO A 140 -6.95 8.60 49.89
N PHE A 141 -7.09 7.72 50.88
CA PHE A 141 -8.07 6.62 50.92
C PHE A 141 -9.51 7.13 50.88
#